data_AF-A0A151B8N6-F1
#
_entry.id   AF-A0A151B8N6-F1
#
_cell.length_a   1.000
_cell.length_b   1.000
_cell.length_c   1.000
_cell.angle_alpha   90.00
_cell.angle_beta   90.00
_cell.angle_gamma   90.00
#
_symmetry.space_group_name_H-M   'P 1'
#
loop_
_entity.id
_entity.type
_entity.pdbx_description
1 polymer ?
#
loop_
_entity_poly.entity_id
_entity_poly.type
_entity_poly.pdbx_seq_one_letter_code
_entity_poly.pdbx_strand_id
1 'polypeptide(L)'
;MVVLGLDLAGVETRPTGFCILDAELSAETGILYGDEEILTLTLRHRPSVVAVDAPLYLPRGRSSIEDRSGPHLRECDKALRRAGIRFLPITLGAMRKLTVRGMRLKERLEKLGFEVIEVYPGGAQDVLGIPRGKRSLEGLRRGLERLGLRGLREGATVHELDAATAAYVGYLYLKGEYAALGDESEGLIIMPRSERFSSIHG
;
A
#
# COMPACT_ATOMS: atom_id res chain seq x y z
N MET A 1 -16.60 6.08 -8.54
CA MET A 1 -15.62 5.78 -7.47
C MET A 1 -14.28 5.63 -8.14
N VAL A 2 -13.23 6.27 -7.60
CA VAL A 2 -11.88 6.19 -8.15
C VAL A 2 -10.91 5.94 -7.00
N VAL A 3 -9.95 5.05 -7.19
CA VAL A 3 -8.88 4.76 -6.24
C VAL A 3 -7.54 5.09 -6.87
N LEU A 4 -6.65 5.71 -6.11
CA LEU A 4 -5.25 5.82 -6.48
C LEU A 4 -4.43 4.87 -5.61
N GLY A 5 -3.83 3.84 -6.22
CA GLY A 5 -2.83 2.99 -5.59
C GLY A 5 -1.42 3.48 -5.87
N LEU A 6 -0.53 3.42 -4.88
CA LEU A 6 0.87 3.84 -4.98
C LEU A 6 1.80 2.75 -4.43
N ASP A 7 2.77 2.30 -5.24
CA ASP A 7 3.98 1.59 -4.77
C ASP A 7 5.08 2.62 -4.53
N LEU A 8 5.15 3.16 -3.32
CA LEU A 8 5.97 4.34 -3.02
C LEU A 8 7.45 3.97 -2.90
N ALA A 9 8.31 4.66 -3.65
CA ALA A 9 9.75 4.54 -3.45
C ALA A 9 10.23 5.37 -2.27
N GLY A 10 11.21 4.89 -1.52
CA GLY A 10 11.74 5.63 -0.36
C GLY A 10 12.52 6.91 -0.69
N VAL A 11 12.88 7.14 -1.97
CA VAL A 11 13.52 8.37 -2.45
C VAL A 11 12.95 8.75 -3.82
N GLU A 12 12.91 10.04 -4.11
CA GLU A 12 12.30 10.58 -5.34
C GLU A 12 13.07 10.24 -6.61
N THR A 13 14.35 9.86 -6.51
CA THR A 13 15.15 9.40 -7.66
C THR A 13 14.88 7.94 -8.07
N ARG A 14 13.93 7.27 -7.41
CA ARG A 14 13.54 5.89 -7.67
C ARG A 14 12.06 5.84 -8.11
N PRO A 15 11.72 4.90 -9.00
CA PRO A 15 10.38 4.82 -9.57
C PRO A 15 9.34 4.51 -8.49
N THR A 16 8.29 5.31 -8.45
CA THR A 16 7.05 5.05 -7.71
C THR A 16 6.00 4.58 -8.70
N GLY A 17 5.45 3.39 -8.51
CA GLY A 17 4.35 2.91 -9.33
C GLY A 17 3.05 3.61 -8.93
N PHE A 18 2.20 3.94 -9.89
CA PHE A 18 0.82 4.33 -9.62
C PHE A 18 -0.17 3.48 -10.39
N CYS A 19 -1.37 3.37 -9.84
CA CYS A 19 -2.54 2.85 -10.53
C CYS A 19 -3.77 3.69 -10.20
N ILE A 20 -4.45 4.21 -11.22
CA ILE A 20 -5.81 4.73 -11.11
C ILE A 20 -6.76 3.58 -11.43
N LEU A 21 -7.65 3.26 -10.50
CA LEU A 21 -8.64 2.18 -10.64
C LEU A 21 -10.06 2.74 -10.46
N ASP A 22 -10.91 2.54 -11.46
CA ASP A 22 -12.30 2.99 -11.43
C ASP A 22 -13.26 1.94 -10.81
N ALA A 23 -14.56 2.24 -10.82
CA ALA A 23 -15.59 1.37 -10.25
C ALA A 23 -15.80 0.09 -11.08
N GLU A 24 -15.43 0.13 -12.36
CA GLU A 24 -15.52 -0.94 -13.34
C GLU A 24 -14.24 -1.79 -13.39
N LEU A 25 -13.29 -1.58 -12.46
CA LEU A 25 -11.98 -2.22 -12.40
C LEU A 25 -11.12 -1.97 -13.65
N SER A 26 -11.30 -0.85 -14.33
CA SER A 26 -10.39 -0.37 -15.36
C SER A 26 -9.19 0.31 -14.70
N ALA A 27 -8.00 -0.20 -14.98
CA ALA A 27 -6.75 0.25 -14.40
C ALA A 27 -5.92 1.04 -15.42
N GLU A 28 -5.48 2.23 -15.03
CA GLU A 28 -4.41 2.98 -15.70
C GLU A 28 -3.17 2.94 -14.80
N THR A 29 -2.06 2.42 -15.31
CA THR A 29 -0.80 2.33 -14.56
C THR A 29 0.31 3.17 -15.18
N GLY A 30 1.23 3.61 -14.35
CA GLY A 30 2.46 4.26 -14.81
C GLY A 30 3.46 4.48 -13.68
N ILE A 31 4.48 5.28 -13.96
CA ILE A 31 5.56 5.61 -13.04
C ILE A 31 5.58 7.11 -12.77
N LEU A 32 5.77 7.46 -11.50
CA LEU A 32 6.08 8.79 -11.01
C LEU A 32 7.40 8.76 -10.22
N TYR A 33 7.90 9.94 -9.86
CA TYR A 33 9.13 10.09 -9.10
C TYR A 33 8.94 10.96 -7.87
N GLY A 34 8.68 12.25 -8.06
CA GLY A 34 8.57 13.23 -6.97
C GLY A 34 7.20 13.28 -6.29
N ASP A 35 7.16 13.80 -5.07
CA ASP A 35 5.89 14.00 -4.35
C ASP A 35 4.96 14.99 -5.08
N GLU A 36 5.51 16.01 -5.75
CA GLU A 36 4.70 16.97 -6.53
C GLU A 36 3.96 16.31 -7.70
N GLU A 37 4.58 15.31 -8.33
CA GLU A 37 3.93 14.54 -9.41
C GLU A 37 2.76 13.73 -8.85
N ILE A 38 2.94 13.10 -7.69
CA ILE A 38 1.89 12.35 -6.98
C ILE A 38 0.73 13.28 -6.62
N LEU A 39 1.02 14.45 -6.06
CA LEU A 39 -0.01 15.42 -5.68
C LEU A 39 -0.77 15.97 -6.90
N THR A 40 -0.05 16.27 -7.98
CA THR A 40 -0.66 16.72 -9.24
C THR A 40 -1.58 15.65 -9.81
N LEU A 41 -1.13 14.38 -9.83
CA LEU A 41 -1.95 13.25 -10.28
C LEU A 41 -3.20 13.08 -9.40
N THR A 42 -3.04 13.17 -8.08
CA THR A 42 -4.14 13.03 -7.11
C THR A 42 -5.17 14.14 -7.29
N LEU A 43 -4.73 15.40 -7.43
CA LEU A 43 -5.61 16.55 -7.64
C LEU A 43 -6.37 16.48 -8.97
N ARG A 44 -5.73 15.93 -10.01
CA ARG A 44 -6.35 15.71 -11.33
C ARG A 44 -7.48 14.67 -11.26
N HIS A 45 -7.23 13.53 -10.62
CA HIS A 45 -8.18 12.41 -10.62
C HIS A 45 -9.20 12.44 -9.48
N ARG A 46 -8.93 13.22 -8.41
CA ARG A 46 -9.79 13.33 -7.22
C ARG A 46 -10.26 11.96 -6.71
N PRO A 47 -9.35 11.03 -6.39
CA PRO A 47 -9.73 9.71 -5.93
C PRO A 47 -10.49 9.79 -4.60
N SER A 48 -11.40 8.84 -4.39
CA SER A 48 -12.12 8.67 -3.13
C SER A 48 -11.19 8.20 -2.01
N VAL A 49 -10.14 7.42 -2.35
CA VAL A 49 -9.09 7.02 -1.41
C VAL A 49 -7.74 6.89 -2.12
N VAL A 50 -6.66 7.23 -1.42
CA VAL A 50 -5.28 7.00 -1.84
C VAL A 50 -4.68 5.87 -1.00
N ALA A 51 -4.43 4.72 -1.64
CA ALA A 51 -3.84 3.53 -1.02
C ALA A 51 -2.32 3.51 -1.24
N VAL A 52 -1.56 3.62 -0.16
CA VAL A 52 -0.09 3.79 -0.22
C VAL A 52 0.64 2.57 0.33
N ASP A 53 1.50 1.96 -0.47
CA ASP A 53 2.48 0.96 -0.01
C ASP A 53 3.68 1.65 0.64
N ALA A 54 3.48 2.06 1.90
CA ALA A 54 4.54 2.55 2.77
C ALA A 54 4.04 2.56 4.22
N PRO A 55 4.91 2.35 5.22
CA PRO A 55 4.57 2.69 6.59
C PRO A 55 4.21 4.17 6.70
N LEU A 56 3.01 4.46 7.18
CA LEU A 56 2.49 5.82 7.33
C LEU A 56 2.48 6.31 8.79
N TYR A 57 2.94 5.48 9.71
CA TYR A 57 2.96 5.73 11.14
C TYR A 57 4.21 5.11 11.79
N LEU A 58 4.61 5.66 12.93
CA LEU A 58 5.63 5.08 13.80
C LEU A 58 4.97 4.17 14.86
N PRO A 59 5.70 3.15 15.37
CA PRO A 59 5.30 2.40 16.55
C PRO A 59 4.99 3.31 17.74
N ARG A 60 3.94 2.98 18.48
CA ARG A 60 3.58 3.59 19.75
C ARG A 60 4.79 3.58 20.69
N GLY A 61 5.08 4.73 21.29
CA GLY A 61 6.24 4.90 22.17
C GLY A 61 7.55 5.16 21.43
N ARG A 62 7.55 5.26 20.09
CA ARG A 62 8.69 5.73 19.30
C ARG A 62 8.50 7.19 18.93
N SER A 63 9.45 8.04 19.34
CA SER A 63 9.34 9.50 19.15
C SER A 63 9.65 9.96 17.72
N SER A 64 10.56 9.27 17.03
CA SER A 64 10.96 9.58 15.66
C SER A 64 11.54 8.36 14.95
N ILE A 65 11.78 8.43 13.64
CA ILE A 65 12.48 7.36 12.93
C ILE A 65 13.92 7.19 13.49
N GLU A 66 14.56 8.28 13.93
CA GLU A 66 15.93 8.33 14.49
C GLU A 66 16.03 7.80 15.93
N ASP A 67 14.92 7.67 16.65
CA ASP A 67 14.88 7.13 18.01
C ASP A 67 15.23 5.64 18.05
N ARG A 68 16.48 5.30 18.32
CA ARG A 68 16.96 3.91 18.37
C ARG A 68 16.51 3.15 19.62
N SER A 69 15.94 3.85 20.62
CA SER A 69 15.51 3.27 21.89
C SER A 69 14.04 2.84 21.88
N GLY A 70 13.23 3.46 21.02
CA GLY A 70 11.81 3.15 20.90
C GLY A 70 11.51 1.82 20.20
N PRO A 71 10.26 1.34 20.27
CA PRO A 71 9.86 0.05 19.71
C PRO A 71 10.12 -0.08 18.20
N HIS A 72 10.36 -1.31 17.75
CA HIS A 72 10.69 -1.63 16.35
C HIS A 72 9.50 -2.04 15.49
N LEU A 73 8.43 -2.54 16.12
CA LEU A 73 7.28 -3.14 15.46
C LEU A 73 6.00 -2.47 15.96
N ARG A 74 5.11 -2.18 15.02
CA ARG A 74 3.70 -1.82 15.27
C ARG A 74 2.86 -3.08 15.52
N GLU A 75 1.65 -2.91 16.01
CA GLU A 75 0.66 -3.99 16.14
C GLU A 75 0.29 -4.58 14.78
N CYS A 76 0.25 -3.77 13.72
CA CYS A 76 0.03 -4.27 12.36
C CYS A 76 1.17 -5.21 11.90
N ASP A 77 2.42 -4.89 12.25
CA ASP A 77 3.59 -5.73 11.97
C ASP A 77 3.51 -7.07 12.73
N LYS A 78 3.09 -7.02 14.00
CA LYS A 78 2.86 -8.22 14.82
C LYS A 78 1.70 -9.07 14.28
N ALA A 79 0.63 -8.44 13.79
CA ALA A 79 -0.50 -9.09 13.15
C ALA A 79 -0.08 -9.81 11.87
N LEU A 80 0.68 -9.16 10.98
CA LEU A 80 1.26 -9.78 9.79
C LEU A 80 2.14 -10.98 10.14
N ARG A 81 2.97 -10.86 11.18
CA ARG A 81 3.81 -11.98 11.67
C ARG A 81 2.98 -13.18 12.12
N ARG A 82 1.91 -12.95 12.89
CA ARG A 82 0.99 -14.01 13.35
C ARG A 82 0.28 -14.70 12.19
N ALA A 83 -0.05 -13.96 11.13
CA ALA A 83 -0.63 -14.47 9.89
C ALA A 83 0.37 -15.20 8.97
N GLY A 84 1.64 -15.32 9.38
CA GLY A 84 2.71 -15.94 8.59
C GLY A 84 3.15 -15.12 7.38
N ILE A 85 2.83 -13.82 7.34
CA ILE A 85 3.18 -12.92 6.25
C ILE A 85 4.52 -12.25 6.56
N ARG A 86 5.48 -12.39 5.66
CA ARG A 86 6.79 -11.75 5.79
C ARG A 86 6.71 -10.26 5.45
N PHE A 87 7.33 -9.43 6.27
CA PHE A 87 7.44 -7.98 6.10
C PHE A 87 8.85 -7.50 6.52
N LEU A 88 9.15 -6.22 6.25
CA LEU A 88 10.38 -5.56 6.66
C LEU A 88 10.08 -4.53 7.75
N PRO A 89 10.69 -4.61 8.95
CA PRO A 89 10.48 -3.62 10.00
C PRO A 89 10.87 -2.21 9.56
N ILE A 90 10.11 -1.21 10.02
CA ILE A 90 10.33 0.20 9.65
C ILE A 90 11.74 0.72 10.01
N THR A 91 12.40 0.06 10.98
CA THR A 91 13.73 0.44 11.46
C THR A 91 14.88 -0.05 10.56
N LEU A 92 14.61 -0.90 9.56
CA LEU A 92 15.61 -1.32 8.58
C LEU A 92 15.99 -0.16 7.66
N GLY A 93 17.27 -0.06 7.29
CA GLY A 93 17.84 1.12 6.62
C GLY A 93 17.05 1.62 5.39
N ALA A 94 16.62 0.70 4.52
CA ALA A 94 15.81 1.04 3.35
C ALA A 94 14.40 1.54 3.72
N MET A 95 13.80 0.97 4.76
CA MET A 95 12.45 1.30 5.23
C MET A 95 12.40 2.66 5.93
N ARG A 96 13.50 3.14 6.52
CA ARG A 96 13.54 4.44 7.22
C ARG A 96 13.17 5.59 6.28
N LYS A 97 13.81 5.66 5.12
CA LYS A 97 13.55 6.71 4.12
C LYS A 97 12.13 6.60 3.57
N LEU A 98 11.67 5.38 3.29
CA LEU A 98 10.30 5.11 2.87
C LEU A 98 9.27 5.55 3.90
N THR A 99 9.49 5.24 5.18
CA THR A 99 8.59 5.61 6.28
C THR A 99 8.51 7.13 6.43
N VAL A 100 9.66 7.81 6.43
CA VAL A 100 9.70 9.29 6.49
C VAL A 100 8.95 9.91 5.32
N ARG A 101 9.19 9.41 4.09
CA ARG A 101 8.52 9.91 2.90
C ARG A 101 7.01 9.62 2.93
N GLY A 102 6.61 8.41 3.33
CA GLY A 102 5.21 8.00 3.45
C GLY A 102 4.43 8.87 4.42
N MET A 103 4.95 9.09 5.64
CA MET A 103 4.35 9.99 6.63
C MET A 103 4.18 11.42 6.10
N ARG A 104 5.22 11.97 5.46
CA ARG A 104 5.18 13.30 4.84
C ARG A 104 4.12 13.37 3.73
N LEU A 105 4.09 12.38 2.84
CA LEU A 105 3.16 12.34 1.72
C LEU A 105 1.70 12.24 2.22
N LYS A 106 1.45 11.37 3.20
CA LYS A 106 0.15 11.26 3.87
C LYS A 106 -0.33 12.60 4.41
N GLU A 107 0.51 13.28 5.21
CA GLU A 107 0.13 14.57 5.81
C GLU A 107 -0.24 15.61 4.74
N ARG A 108 0.50 15.65 3.63
CA ARG A 108 0.24 16.56 2.50
C ARG A 108 -1.08 16.23 1.78
N LEU A 109 -1.35 14.95 1.55
CA LEU A 109 -2.60 14.49 0.92
C LEU A 109 -3.82 14.75 1.82
N GLU A 110 -3.73 14.45 3.11
CA GLU A 110 -4.80 14.68 4.08
C GLU A 110 -5.11 16.17 4.24
N LYS A 111 -4.09 17.05 4.24
CA LYS A 111 -4.28 18.52 4.22
C LYS A 111 -5.04 19.03 2.99
N LEU A 112 -4.99 18.29 1.88
CA LEU A 112 -5.77 18.58 0.66
C LEU A 112 -7.17 17.95 0.69
N GLY A 113 -7.54 17.25 1.76
CA GLY A 113 -8.85 16.63 1.97
C GLY A 113 -8.97 15.23 1.40
N PHE A 114 -7.86 14.55 1.08
CA PHE A 114 -7.89 13.17 0.62
C PHE A 114 -7.83 12.18 1.78
N GLU A 115 -8.61 11.10 1.67
CA GLU A 115 -8.48 9.95 2.55
C GLU A 115 -7.27 9.10 2.12
N VAL A 116 -6.41 8.76 3.07
CA VAL A 116 -5.16 8.02 2.82
C VAL A 116 -5.12 6.78 3.70
N ILE A 117 -4.90 5.62 3.09
CA ILE A 117 -4.78 4.34 3.80
C ILE A 117 -3.41 3.70 3.52
N GLU A 118 -2.86 3.05 4.54
CA GLU A 118 -1.67 2.20 4.39
C GLU A 118 -2.10 0.82 3.88
N VAL A 119 -1.41 0.32 2.85
CA VAL A 119 -1.61 -1.02 2.30
C VAL A 119 -0.28 -1.75 2.18
N TYR A 120 -0.33 -3.08 2.02
CA TYR A 120 0.87 -3.89 1.79
C TYR A 120 0.64 -4.89 0.64
N PRO A 121 0.94 -4.51 -0.63
CA PRO A 121 0.74 -5.32 -1.83
C PRO A 121 1.28 -6.74 -1.72
N GLY A 122 2.51 -6.92 -1.24
CA GLY A 122 3.12 -8.24 -1.12
C GLY A 122 2.35 -9.18 -0.18
N GLY A 123 1.78 -8.66 0.91
CA GLY A 123 0.94 -9.44 1.81
C GLY A 123 -0.46 -9.65 1.23
N ALA A 124 -1.02 -8.65 0.55
CA ALA A 124 -2.31 -8.76 -0.13
C ALA A 124 -2.27 -9.85 -1.21
N GLN A 125 -1.19 -9.90 -2.00
CA GLN A 125 -0.94 -10.94 -3.00
C GLN A 125 -0.90 -12.33 -2.39
N ASP A 126 -0.20 -12.51 -1.25
CA ASP A 126 -0.16 -13.79 -0.54
C ASP A 126 -1.55 -14.26 -0.10
N VAL A 127 -2.38 -13.34 0.39
CA VAL A 127 -3.76 -13.60 0.83
C VAL A 127 -4.67 -13.94 -0.36
N LEU A 128 -4.50 -13.25 -1.48
CA LEU A 128 -5.28 -13.42 -2.70
C LEU A 128 -4.83 -14.63 -3.53
N GLY A 129 -3.78 -15.36 -3.11
CA GLY A 129 -3.23 -16.49 -3.85
C GLY A 129 -2.53 -16.08 -5.16
N ILE A 130 -2.07 -14.84 -5.24
CA ILE A 130 -1.38 -14.29 -6.41
C ILE A 130 0.14 -14.36 -6.18
N PRO A 131 0.93 -14.85 -7.16
CA PRO A 131 2.39 -14.79 -7.04
C PRO A 131 2.88 -13.36 -6.87
N ARG A 132 3.74 -13.11 -5.88
CA ARG A 132 4.39 -11.80 -5.75
C ARG A 132 5.19 -11.44 -7.00
N GLY A 133 5.24 -10.16 -7.36
CA GLY A 133 5.85 -9.71 -8.62
C GLY A 133 7.33 -10.11 -8.79
N LYS A 134 8.11 -10.09 -7.69
CA LYS A 134 9.51 -10.58 -7.68
C LYS A 134 9.66 -12.06 -8.03
N ARG A 135 8.62 -12.88 -7.80
CA ARG A 135 8.61 -14.31 -8.12
C ARG A 135 8.12 -14.56 -9.54
N SER A 136 7.07 -13.86 -9.96
CA SER A 136 6.53 -13.94 -11.31
C SER A 136 5.75 -12.68 -11.65
N LEU A 137 6.35 -11.81 -12.47
CA LEU A 137 5.71 -10.58 -12.93
C LEU A 137 4.43 -10.89 -13.72
N GLU A 138 4.53 -11.83 -14.66
CA GLU A 138 3.39 -12.29 -15.46
C GLU A 138 2.34 -13.02 -14.59
N GLY A 139 2.77 -13.76 -13.57
CA GLY A 139 1.87 -14.38 -12.59
C GLY A 139 1.08 -13.35 -11.78
N LEU A 140 1.71 -12.24 -11.40
CA LEU A 140 1.06 -11.12 -10.73
C LEU A 140 0.03 -10.46 -11.66
N ARG A 141 0.42 -10.12 -12.89
CA ARG A 141 -0.47 -9.49 -13.89
C ARG A 141 -1.72 -10.35 -14.13
N ARG A 142 -1.54 -11.64 -14.47
CA ARG A 142 -2.67 -12.57 -14.68
C ARG A 142 -3.48 -12.81 -13.42
N GLY A 143 -2.85 -12.75 -12.24
CA GLY A 143 -3.55 -12.81 -10.96
C GLY A 143 -4.54 -11.67 -10.81
N LEU A 144 -4.09 -10.44 -11.06
CA LEU A 144 -4.92 -9.23 -11.02
C LEU A 144 -6.03 -9.25 -12.09
N GLU A 145 -5.73 -9.73 -13.31
CA GLU A 145 -6.75 -9.89 -14.36
C GLU A 145 -7.84 -10.89 -13.95
N ARG A 146 -7.48 -11.98 -13.26
CA ARG A 146 -8.46 -12.95 -12.72
C ARG A 146 -9.34 -12.36 -11.61
N LEU A 147 -8.89 -11.30 -10.94
CA LEU A 147 -9.70 -10.52 -10.01
C LEU A 147 -10.61 -9.49 -10.72
N GLY A 148 -10.52 -9.39 -12.05
CA GLY A 148 -11.35 -8.52 -12.88
C GLY A 148 -10.69 -7.21 -13.29
N LEU A 149 -9.43 -6.96 -12.93
CA LEU A 149 -8.72 -5.75 -13.37
C LEU A 149 -8.49 -5.81 -14.88
N ARG A 150 -8.74 -4.68 -15.56
CA ARG A 150 -8.55 -4.48 -17.00
C ARG A 150 -7.56 -3.35 -17.24
N GLY A 151 -6.93 -3.29 -18.41
CA GLY A 151 -6.00 -2.21 -18.77
C GLY A 151 -4.55 -2.39 -18.30
N LEU A 152 -4.25 -3.48 -17.60
CA LEU A 152 -2.87 -3.82 -17.21
C LEU A 152 -2.05 -4.20 -18.45
N ARG A 153 -1.00 -3.43 -18.73
CA ARG A 153 -0.15 -3.62 -19.93
C ARG A 153 0.78 -4.82 -19.77
N GLU A 154 1.04 -5.54 -20.85
CA GLU A 154 1.98 -6.69 -20.87
C GLU A 154 3.42 -6.29 -20.49
N GLY A 155 3.79 -5.02 -20.72
CA GLY A 155 5.08 -4.44 -20.32
C GLY A 155 5.07 -3.68 -18.98
N ALA A 156 4.03 -3.80 -18.17
CA ALA A 156 3.96 -3.13 -16.86
C ALA A 156 5.07 -3.62 -15.93
N THR A 157 5.73 -2.69 -15.26
CA THR A 157 6.78 -2.99 -14.30
C THR A 157 6.22 -3.60 -13.01
N VAL A 158 7.10 -4.18 -12.18
CA VAL A 158 6.70 -4.67 -10.85
C VAL A 158 6.06 -3.57 -10.00
N HIS A 159 6.57 -2.34 -10.11
CA HIS A 159 6.05 -1.19 -9.38
C HIS A 159 4.63 -0.83 -9.80
N GLU A 160 4.36 -0.84 -11.11
CA GLU A 160 3.00 -0.62 -11.64
C GLU A 160 2.02 -1.70 -11.16
N LEU A 161 2.44 -2.97 -11.14
CA LEU A 161 1.57 -4.07 -10.72
C LEU A 161 1.38 -4.14 -9.19
N ASP A 162 2.39 -3.77 -8.41
CA ASP A 162 2.26 -3.61 -6.96
C ASP A 162 1.35 -2.41 -6.64
N ALA A 163 1.43 -1.31 -7.41
CA ALA A 163 0.49 -0.18 -7.32
C ALA A 163 -0.95 -0.57 -7.74
N ALA A 164 -1.11 -1.44 -8.74
CA ALA A 164 -2.42 -1.98 -9.11
C ALA A 164 -3.00 -2.88 -8.01
N THR A 165 -2.15 -3.64 -7.32
CA THR A 165 -2.55 -4.38 -6.12
C THR A 165 -2.99 -3.41 -5.01
N ALA A 166 -2.22 -2.34 -4.76
CA ALA A 166 -2.58 -1.31 -3.79
C ALA A 166 -3.94 -0.66 -4.11
N ALA A 167 -4.18 -0.31 -5.39
CA ALA A 167 -5.44 0.24 -5.84
C ALA A 167 -6.61 -0.75 -5.67
N TYR A 168 -6.38 -2.03 -5.94
CA TYR A 168 -7.39 -3.07 -5.71
C TYR A 168 -7.74 -3.23 -4.23
N VAL A 169 -6.76 -3.16 -3.32
CA VAL A 169 -7.02 -3.15 -1.88
C VAL A 169 -7.82 -1.90 -1.47
N GLY A 170 -7.50 -0.73 -2.02
CA GLY A 170 -8.30 0.48 -1.82
C GLY A 170 -9.72 0.37 -2.39
N TYR A 171 -9.91 -0.36 -3.49
CA TYR A 171 -11.25 -0.67 -4.02
C TYR A 171 -12.04 -1.54 -3.03
N LEU A 172 -11.44 -2.60 -2.48
CA LEU A 172 -12.07 -3.43 -1.46
C LEU A 172 -12.38 -2.65 -0.18
N TYR A 173 -11.51 -1.73 0.21
CA TYR A 173 -11.72 -0.83 1.34
C TYR A 173 -13.02 -0.02 1.17
N LEU A 174 -13.20 0.63 0.02
CA LEU A 174 -14.41 1.40 -0.29
C LEU A 174 -15.68 0.54 -0.41
N LYS A 175 -15.52 -0.77 -0.66
CA LYS A 175 -16.62 -1.74 -0.63
C LYS A 175 -16.90 -2.33 0.76
N GLY A 176 -16.07 -2.03 1.76
CA GLY A 176 -16.17 -2.63 3.09
C GLY A 176 -15.65 -4.08 3.16
N GLU A 177 -14.98 -4.58 2.12
CA GLU A 177 -14.52 -5.95 1.96
C GLU A 177 -13.05 -6.13 2.36
N TYR A 178 -12.65 -5.48 3.45
CA TYR A 178 -11.28 -5.45 3.94
C TYR A 178 -11.14 -6.00 5.36
N ALA A 179 -9.90 -6.22 5.76
CA ALA A 179 -9.46 -6.40 7.15
C ALA A 179 -8.49 -5.26 7.50
N ALA A 180 -8.73 -4.59 8.62
CA ALA A 180 -7.79 -3.63 9.20
C ALA A 180 -6.91 -4.35 10.22
N LEU A 181 -5.59 -4.26 10.06
CA LEU A 181 -4.62 -4.89 10.95
C LEU A 181 -3.88 -3.83 11.75
N GLY A 182 -3.84 -3.99 13.07
CA GLY A 182 -3.04 -3.16 13.97
C GLY A 182 -3.87 -2.45 15.03
N ASP A 183 -3.40 -1.28 15.43
CA ASP A 183 -4.01 -0.43 16.44
C ASP A 183 -4.13 0.98 15.86
N GLU A 184 -5.31 1.59 15.95
CA GLU A 184 -5.61 2.90 15.34
C GLU A 184 -4.64 4.00 15.78
N SER A 185 -4.12 3.94 17.00
CA SER A 185 -3.21 4.98 17.53
C SER A 185 -1.80 4.95 16.93
N GLU A 186 -1.42 3.85 16.26
CA GLU A 186 -0.14 3.72 15.55
C GLU A 186 -0.31 3.26 14.10
N GLY A 187 -1.51 3.48 13.56
CA GLY A 187 -1.86 3.17 12.18
C GLY A 187 -2.32 1.74 11.94
N LEU A 188 -3.19 1.61 10.95
CA LEU A 188 -3.71 0.34 10.46
C LEU A 188 -3.15 0.04 9.07
N ILE A 189 -2.84 -1.23 8.81
CA ILE A 189 -2.65 -1.72 7.44
C ILE A 189 -3.97 -2.30 6.96
N ILE A 190 -4.45 -1.81 5.82
CA ILE A 190 -5.63 -2.34 5.14
C ILE A 190 -5.22 -3.50 4.23
N MET A 191 -5.93 -4.62 4.35
CA MET A 191 -5.67 -5.87 3.64
C MET A 191 -6.97 -6.46 3.10
N PRO A 192 -6.95 -7.32 2.07
CA PRO A 192 -8.10 -8.13 1.70
C PRO A 192 -8.57 -9.00 2.88
N ARG A 193 -9.88 -9.25 3.00
CA ARG A 193 -10.40 -10.18 4.00
C ARG A 193 -9.78 -11.58 3.82
N SER A 194 -9.41 -12.19 4.94
CA SER A 194 -8.81 -13.52 4.96
C SER A 194 -9.05 -14.22 6.28
N GLU A 195 -9.21 -15.54 6.24
CA GLU A 195 -9.24 -16.37 7.44
C GLU A 195 -7.95 -16.26 8.26
N ARG A 196 -6.84 -15.89 7.62
CA ARG A 196 -5.55 -15.61 8.29
C ARG A 196 -5.63 -14.49 9.32
N PHE A 197 -6.67 -13.65 9.25
CA PHE A 197 -6.87 -12.51 10.14
C PHE A 197 -8.02 -12.72 11.13
N SER A 198 -8.79 -13.82 11.02
CA SER A 198 -9.95 -14.09 11.87
C SER A 198 -9.61 -14.29 13.34
N SER A 199 -8.38 -14.72 13.66
CA SER A 199 -7.88 -14.90 15.04
C SER A 199 -7.25 -13.65 15.64
N ILE A 200 -7.29 -12.50 14.94
CA ILE A 200 -6.61 -11.28 15.37
C ILE A 200 -7.53 -10.37 16.21
N HIS A 201 -8.85 -10.61 16.16
CA HIS A 201 -9.87 -9.89 16.92
C HIS A 201 -10.47 -10.73 18.06
N GLY A 202 -9.82 -11.85 18.41
CA GLY A 202 -10.22 -12.75 19.51
C GLY A 202 -9.37 -12.55 20.76
#